data_AF-A0A1R1XXK9-F1
#
_entry.id   AF-A0A1R1XXK9-F1
#
_cell.length_a   1.000
_cell.length_b   1.000
_cell.length_c   1.000
_cell.angle_alpha   90.00
_cell.angle_beta   90.00
_cell.angle_gamma   90.00
#
_symmetry.space_group_name_H-M   'P 1'
#
loop_
_entity.id
_entity.type
_entity.pdbx_description
1 polymer ?
#
loop_
_entity_poly.entity_id
_entity_poly.type
_entity_poly.pdbx_seq_one_letter_code
_entity_poly.pdbx_strand_id
1 'polypeptide(L)'
;KRVLKPNGTLAIFGYSGFGYFPKSPKCDKIMREFCMDKLGDYWDKGRNNLERLYSNYNIKTRQMGFKDVYHGVYPQQATHYTGCDSVVMDAPNIIDFKMTWKSLLKYLQTMSCVHNYHVEFPDERNVAEVAVERMMHEAGESDWDSILDFIWEQSVVLCRY
;
A
#
# COMPACT_ATOMS: atom_id res chain seq x y z
N LYS A 1 -25.03 -5.78 -0.08
CA LYS A 1 -26.05 -6.74 0.42
C LYS A 1 -27.05 -7.18 -0.65
N ARG A 2 -27.70 -6.25 -1.39
CA ARG A 2 -28.70 -6.56 -2.44
C ARG A 2 -28.36 -7.74 -3.38
N VAL A 3 -27.09 -7.94 -3.70
CA VAL A 3 -26.61 -8.95 -4.66
C VAL A 3 -26.05 -10.23 -4.01
N LEU A 4 -25.88 -10.27 -2.69
CA LEU A 4 -25.33 -11.43 -1.99
C LEU A 4 -26.45 -12.45 -1.71
N LYS A 5 -26.18 -13.72 -2.01
CA LYS A 5 -27.02 -14.84 -1.56
C LYS A 5 -26.86 -15.06 -0.05
N PRO A 6 -27.81 -15.73 0.64
CA PRO A 6 -27.60 -16.15 2.02
C PRO A 6 -26.25 -16.87 2.19
N ASN A 7 -25.48 -16.51 3.21
CA ASN A 7 -24.10 -16.99 3.45
C ASN A 7 -23.06 -16.57 2.40
N GLY A 8 -23.37 -15.60 1.53
CA GLY A 8 -22.42 -15.09 0.55
C GLY A 8 -21.28 -14.30 1.21
N THR A 9 -20.07 -14.45 0.67
CA THR A 9 -18.87 -13.76 1.17
C THR A 9 -18.69 -12.40 0.50
N LEU A 10 -18.41 -11.37 1.30
CA LEU A 10 -17.78 -10.13 0.85
C LEU A 10 -16.29 -10.21 1.19
N ALA A 11 -15.45 -10.04 0.18
CA ALA A 11 -14.01 -9.88 0.33
C ALA A 11 -13.60 -8.48 -0.15
N ILE A 12 -12.89 -7.74 0.69
CA ILE A 12 -12.26 -6.46 0.36
C ILE A 12 -10.77 -6.66 0.58
N PHE A 13 -9.93 -6.42 -0.41
CA PHE A 13 -8.50 -6.65 -0.28
C PHE A 13 -7.70 -5.64 -1.09
N GLY A 14 -6.43 -5.47 -0.73
CA GLY A 14 -5.49 -4.61 -1.45
C GLY A 14 -4.21 -4.40 -0.66
N TYR A 15 -3.46 -3.38 -1.06
CA TYR A 15 -2.12 -3.08 -0.55
C TYR A 15 -1.92 -1.56 -0.39
N SER A 16 -1.21 -1.12 0.65
CA SER A 16 -1.07 0.32 0.99
C SER A 16 -0.30 1.10 -0.08
N GLY A 17 0.45 0.42 -0.94
CA GLY A 17 1.21 1.06 -2.01
C GLY A 17 2.55 1.64 -1.59
N PHE A 18 2.82 1.76 -0.27
CA PHE A 18 4.07 2.25 0.30
C PHE A 18 5.00 1.12 0.72
N GLY A 19 4.43 -0.01 1.13
CA GLY A 19 5.16 -1.21 1.54
C GLY A 19 6.16 -0.99 2.66
N TYR A 20 7.11 -1.91 2.78
CA TYR A 20 8.09 -1.97 3.85
C TYR A 20 9.45 -2.42 3.31
N PHE A 21 10.53 -1.75 3.69
CA PHE A 21 11.92 -2.06 3.28
C PHE A 21 12.69 -2.74 4.44
N PRO A 22 12.70 -4.08 4.59
CA PRO A 22 13.18 -4.74 5.80
C PRO A 22 14.65 -4.49 6.13
N LYS A 23 15.49 -4.34 5.10
CA LYS A 23 16.94 -4.09 5.25
C LYS A 23 17.30 -2.61 5.21
N SER A 24 16.37 -1.74 4.85
CA SER A 24 16.63 -0.32 4.63
C SER A 24 15.50 0.56 5.20
N PRO A 25 15.28 0.61 6.53
CA PRO A 25 14.16 1.38 7.12
C PRO A 25 14.14 2.88 6.78
N LYS A 26 15.29 3.45 6.40
CA LYS A 26 15.35 4.83 5.90
C LYS A 26 14.67 5.00 4.54
N CYS A 27 14.60 3.95 3.73
CA CYS A 27 13.82 3.95 2.49
C CYS A 27 12.31 4.06 2.79
N ASP A 28 11.81 3.48 3.90
CA ASP A 28 10.42 3.68 4.32
C ASP A 28 10.14 5.17 4.56
N LYS A 29 11.10 5.88 5.20
CA LYS A 29 10.99 7.32 5.43
C LYS A 29 10.98 8.10 4.12
N ILE A 30 11.89 7.80 3.19
CA ILE A 30 11.96 8.46 1.88
C ILE A 30 10.67 8.22 1.08
N MET A 31 10.15 6.99 1.10
CA MET A 31 8.89 6.64 0.46
C MET A 31 7.72 7.44 1.04
N ARG A 32 7.69 7.65 2.37
CA ARG A 32 6.65 8.47 3.03
C ARG A 32 6.80 9.95 2.73
N GLU A 33 8.00 10.51 2.78
CA GLU A 33 8.26 11.90 2.39
C GLU A 33 7.81 12.14 0.93
N PHE A 34 8.13 11.20 0.04
CA PHE A 34 7.70 11.25 -1.36
C PHE A 34 6.18 11.17 -1.50
N CYS A 35 5.54 10.13 -0.94
CA CYS A 35 4.12 9.87 -1.16
C CYS A 35 3.19 10.81 -0.38
N MET A 36 3.55 11.20 0.85
CA MET A 36 2.66 11.95 1.74
C MET A 36 3.04 13.43 1.83
N ASP A 37 4.33 13.77 1.93
CA ASP A 37 4.71 15.17 2.12
C ASP A 37 4.80 15.93 0.79
N LYS A 38 5.40 15.32 -0.25
CA LYS A 38 5.48 15.94 -1.58
C LYS A 38 4.23 15.74 -2.42
N LEU A 39 3.65 14.53 -2.38
CA LEU A 39 2.52 14.15 -3.25
C LEU A 39 1.17 14.09 -2.53
N GLY A 40 1.11 14.45 -1.24
CA GLY A 40 -0.08 14.36 -0.39
C GLY A 40 -1.33 14.97 -1.02
N ASP A 41 -1.22 16.20 -1.49
CA ASP A 41 -2.34 16.97 -2.06
C ASP A 41 -2.82 16.45 -3.42
N TYR A 42 -2.03 15.59 -4.08
CA TYR A 42 -2.31 15.01 -5.39
C TYR A 42 -3.00 13.64 -5.31
N TRP A 43 -3.14 13.10 -4.11
CA TRP A 43 -3.93 11.88 -3.87
C TRP A 43 -5.43 12.18 -3.85
N ASP A 44 -6.22 11.22 -4.35
CA ASP A 44 -7.65 11.22 -4.10
C ASP A 44 -7.93 11.04 -2.59
N LYS A 45 -8.93 11.75 -2.06
CA LYS A 45 -9.28 11.71 -0.63
C LYS A 45 -9.66 10.31 -0.13
N GLY A 46 -10.14 9.45 -1.03
CA GLY A 46 -10.43 8.04 -0.79
C GLY A 46 -9.21 7.19 -0.45
N ARG A 47 -7.98 7.67 -0.76
CA ARG A 47 -6.71 7.01 -0.46
C ARG A 47 -6.54 6.62 1.01
N ASN A 48 -7.09 7.42 1.92
CA ASN A 48 -7.08 7.14 3.35
C ASN A 48 -7.70 5.78 3.73
N ASN A 49 -8.65 5.25 2.93
CA ASN A 49 -9.16 3.91 3.18
C ASN A 49 -8.10 2.84 2.89
N LEU A 50 -7.30 3.03 1.84
CA LEU A 50 -6.24 2.13 1.43
C LEU A 50 -5.04 2.20 2.39
N GLU A 51 -4.63 3.41 2.77
CA GLU A 51 -3.50 3.61 3.70
C GLU A 51 -3.78 3.05 5.09
N ARG A 52 -5.05 3.05 5.49
CA ARG A 52 -5.50 2.39 6.72
C ARG A 52 -5.84 0.91 6.49
N LEU A 53 -5.40 0.35 5.37
CA LEU A 53 -5.53 -1.06 5.01
C LEU A 53 -6.97 -1.57 5.11
N TYR A 54 -7.95 -0.74 4.74
CA TYR A 54 -9.38 -1.04 4.83
C TYR A 54 -9.88 -1.35 6.25
N SER A 55 -9.14 -0.97 7.30
CA SER A 55 -9.49 -1.27 8.69
C SER A 55 -10.85 -0.68 9.09
N ASN A 56 -11.29 0.40 8.45
CA ASN A 56 -12.61 0.99 8.70
C ASN A 56 -13.76 0.07 8.28
N TYR A 57 -13.55 -0.84 7.32
CA TYR A 57 -14.55 -1.82 6.90
C TYR A 57 -14.74 -2.92 7.93
N ASN A 58 -13.79 -3.15 8.86
CA ASN A 58 -14.00 -4.04 10.00
C ASN A 58 -15.21 -3.60 10.85
N ILE A 59 -15.34 -2.29 11.11
CA ILE A 59 -16.43 -1.72 11.90
C ILE A 59 -17.71 -1.63 11.05
N LYS A 60 -17.63 -1.09 9.84
CA LYS A 60 -18.80 -0.88 8.96
C LYS A 60 -19.52 -2.19 8.65
N THR A 61 -18.81 -3.27 8.34
CA THR A 61 -19.43 -4.55 8.01
C THR A 61 -20.18 -5.16 9.21
N ARG A 62 -19.63 -5.03 10.44
CA ARG A 62 -20.33 -5.42 11.68
C ARG A 62 -21.61 -4.63 11.89
N GLN A 63 -21.56 -3.31 11.76
CA GLN A 63 -22.74 -2.44 11.90
C GLN A 63 -23.81 -2.75 10.85
N MET A 64 -23.39 -3.13 9.64
CA MET A 64 -24.30 -3.57 8.59
C MET A 64 -24.89 -4.96 8.86
N GLY A 65 -24.41 -5.70 9.87
CA GLY A 65 -24.92 -7.02 10.25
C GLY A 65 -24.29 -8.19 9.51
N PHE A 66 -23.11 -8.03 8.91
CA PHE A 66 -22.32 -9.17 8.43
C PHE A 66 -21.80 -10.00 9.62
N LYS A 67 -21.62 -11.30 9.40
CA LYS A 67 -21.08 -12.27 10.35
C LYS A 67 -19.63 -12.64 9.99
N ASP A 68 -18.95 -13.30 10.92
CA ASP A 68 -17.61 -13.85 10.74
C ASP A 68 -16.60 -12.85 10.16
N VAL A 69 -16.67 -11.60 10.65
CA VAL A 69 -15.87 -10.52 10.08
C VAL A 69 -14.41 -10.66 10.51
N TYR A 70 -13.56 -10.97 9.56
CA TYR A 70 -12.11 -11.09 9.68
C TYR A 70 -11.43 -9.88 9.04
N HIS A 71 -10.39 -9.35 9.69
CA HIS A 71 -9.49 -8.37 9.11
C HIS A 71 -8.05 -8.85 9.29
N GLY A 72 -7.43 -9.26 8.19
CA GLY A 72 -6.06 -9.76 8.14
C GLY A 72 -5.14 -8.72 7.51
N VAL A 73 -3.92 -8.59 8.04
CA VAL A 73 -2.86 -7.74 7.49
C VAL A 73 -1.53 -8.48 7.40
N TYR A 74 -0.69 -8.06 6.46
CA TYR A 74 0.67 -8.57 6.30
C TYR A 74 1.57 -7.44 5.78
N PRO A 75 2.84 -7.32 6.22
CA PRO A 75 3.48 -8.05 7.31
C PRO A 75 3.05 -7.49 8.68
N GLN A 76 3.71 -7.87 9.78
CA GLN A 76 3.44 -7.33 11.13
C GLN A 76 3.44 -5.79 11.16
N GLN A 77 4.34 -5.15 10.41
CA GLN A 77 4.50 -3.69 10.34
C GLN A 77 3.23 -2.99 9.83
N ALA A 78 2.42 -3.69 9.03
CA ALA A 78 1.14 -3.19 8.53
C ALA A 78 0.16 -2.84 9.68
N THR A 79 0.31 -3.46 10.86
CA THR A 79 -0.51 -3.17 12.04
C THR A 79 -0.37 -1.73 12.55
N HIS A 80 0.72 -1.04 12.24
CA HIS A 80 0.92 0.36 12.64
C HIS A 80 -0.06 1.33 11.96
N TYR A 81 -0.69 0.92 10.85
CA TYR A 81 -1.58 1.77 10.06
C TYR A 81 -3.06 1.41 10.22
N THR A 82 -3.37 0.31 10.93
CA THR A 82 -4.75 -0.11 11.13
C THR A 82 -5.38 0.62 12.32
N GLY A 83 -6.66 0.93 12.19
CA GLY A 83 -7.47 1.50 13.28
C GLY A 83 -8.32 0.48 14.03
N CYS A 84 -8.00 -0.81 13.97
CA CYS A 84 -8.75 -1.88 14.62
C CYS A 84 -7.86 -3.09 14.94
N ASP A 85 -8.34 -3.97 15.81
CA ASP A 85 -7.68 -5.25 16.09
C ASP A 85 -7.63 -6.08 14.81
N SER A 86 -6.41 -6.22 14.28
CA SER A 86 -6.13 -6.87 13.00
C SER A 86 -5.33 -8.13 13.25
N VAL A 87 -5.66 -9.19 12.54
CA VAL A 87 -4.91 -10.46 12.59
C VAL A 87 -3.72 -10.34 11.67
N VAL A 88 -2.53 -10.63 12.17
CA VAL A 88 -1.32 -10.69 11.34
C VAL A 88 -1.33 -12.04 10.62
N MET A 89 -1.29 -12.00 9.29
CA MET A 89 -1.26 -13.20 8.46
C MET A 89 0.16 -13.78 8.44
N ASP A 90 0.29 -15.09 8.25
CA ASP A 90 1.60 -15.77 8.23
C ASP A 90 2.39 -15.50 6.94
N ALA A 91 1.68 -15.16 5.85
CA ALA A 91 2.23 -14.98 4.51
C ALA A 91 1.45 -13.90 3.73
N PRO A 92 2.04 -13.33 2.66
CA PRO A 92 1.31 -12.48 1.74
C PRO A 92 0.23 -13.28 0.99
N ASN A 93 -1.01 -12.77 0.97
CA ASN A 93 -2.14 -13.43 0.30
C ASN A 93 -2.61 -12.70 -0.97
N ILE A 94 -2.12 -11.48 -1.22
CA ILE A 94 -2.53 -10.60 -2.33
C ILE A 94 -1.35 -10.34 -3.27
N ILE A 95 -0.20 -9.92 -2.74
CA ILE A 95 1.01 -9.67 -3.54
C ILE A 95 2.20 -10.40 -2.94
N ASP A 96 2.76 -11.31 -3.73
CA ASP A 96 3.94 -12.12 -3.39
C ASP A 96 4.89 -12.25 -4.61
N PHE A 97 5.39 -11.13 -5.09
CA PHE A 97 6.45 -11.13 -6.11
C PHE A 97 7.59 -10.21 -5.72
N LYS A 98 8.80 -10.58 -6.14
CA LYS A 98 10.00 -9.79 -5.93
C LYS A 98 10.08 -8.65 -6.94
N MET A 99 10.56 -7.51 -6.48
CA MET A 99 10.78 -6.33 -7.31
C MET A 99 12.27 -6.10 -7.53
N THR A 100 12.58 -5.34 -8.57
CA THR A 100 13.88 -4.67 -8.72
C THR A 100 13.67 -3.19 -8.51
N TRP A 101 14.74 -2.41 -8.35
CA TRP A 101 14.64 -0.95 -8.28
C TRP A 101 14.00 -0.36 -9.54
N LYS A 102 14.29 -0.95 -10.71
CA LYS A 102 13.65 -0.59 -11.98
C LYS A 102 12.16 -0.89 -12.00
N SER A 103 11.71 -2.02 -11.44
CA SER A 103 10.28 -2.30 -11.37
C SER A 103 9.58 -1.46 -10.31
N LEU A 104 10.28 -1.05 -9.23
CA LEU A 104 9.76 -0.07 -8.28
C LEU A 104 9.52 1.28 -8.95
N LEU A 105 10.49 1.79 -9.70
CA LEU A 105 10.31 3.04 -10.46
C LEU A 105 9.10 2.97 -11.40
N LYS A 106 9.00 1.89 -12.19
CA LYS A 106 7.85 1.68 -13.08
C LYS A 106 6.53 1.67 -12.31
N TYR A 107 6.47 1.00 -11.16
CA TYR A 107 5.29 0.99 -10.31
C TYR A 107 4.93 2.39 -9.80
N LEU A 108 5.89 3.13 -9.24
CA LEU A 108 5.64 4.49 -8.74
C LEU A 108 5.18 5.45 -9.86
N GLN A 109 5.67 5.29 -11.08
CA GLN A 109 5.22 6.04 -12.24
C GLN A 109 3.76 5.78 -12.64
N THR A 110 3.15 4.67 -12.18
CA THR A 110 1.72 4.40 -12.39
C THR A 110 0.82 5.02 -11.33
N MET A 111 1.37 5.59 -10.27
CA MET A 111 0.57 6.20 -9.20
C MET A 111 -0.19 7.43 -9.71
N SER A 112 -1.47 7.50 -9.36
CA SER A 112 -2.33 8.63 -9.74
C SER A 112 -1.81 9.97 -9.23
N CYS A 113 -1.21 10.02 -8.03
CA CYS A 113 -0.64 11.26 -7.49
C CYS A 113 0.56 11.76 -8.31
N VAL A 114 1.40 10.86 -8.80
CA VAL A 114 2.56 11.20 -9.66
C VAL A 114 2.06 11.75 -10.99
N HIS A 115 1.04 11.13 -11.57
CA HIS A 115 0.40 11.65 -12.78
C HIS A 115 -0.18 13.05 -12.54
N ASN A 116 -1.01 13.21 -11.51
CA ASN A 116 -1.66 14.49 -11.19
C ASN A 116 -0.64 15.60 -10.91
N TYR A 117 0.45 15.29 -10.19
CA TYR A 117 1.53 16.23 -9.93
C TYR A 117 2.17 16.74 -11.21
N HIS A 118 2.49 15.85 -12.16
CA HIS A 118 3.12 16.23 -13.42
C HIS A 118 2.16 16.85 -14.45
N VAL A 119 0.85 16.80 -14.23
CA VAL A 119 -0.09 17.66 -14.97
C VAL A 119 0.10 19.12 -14.57
N GLU A 120 0.35 19.39 -13.28
CA GLU A 120 0.59 20.75 -12.77
C GLU A 120 2.03 21.23 -12.99
N PHE A 121 3.01 20.33 -12.88
CA PHE A 121 4.44 20.59 -13.09
C PHE A 121 5.03 19.74 -14.23
N PRO A 122 4.70 20.05 -15.49
CA PRO A 122 5.09 19.22 -16.64
C PRO A 122 6.59 19.23 -16.93
N ASP A 123 7.29 20.32 -16.59
CA ASP A 123 8.73 20.47 -16.84
C ASP A 123 9.61 20.00 -15.67
N GLU A 124 9.01 19.65 -14.51
CA GLU A 124 9.77 19.12 -13.39
C GLU A 124 10.26 17.72 -13.71
N ARG A 125 11.51 17.42 -13.31
CA ARG A 125 12.06 16.07 -13.40
C ARG A 125 11.10 15.07 -12.74
N ASN A 126 10.97 13.88 -13.33
CA ASN A 126 10.07 12.84 -12.83
C ASN A 126 10.31 12.57 -11.33
N VAL A 127 9.32 12.87 -10.50
CA VAL A 127 9.47 12.85 -9.04
C VAL A 127 9.64 11.43 -8.49
N ALA A 128 9.10 10.42 -9.19
CA ALA A 128 9.31 9.02 -8.84
C ALA A 128 10.76 8.58 -9.11
N GLU A 129 11.37 9.05 -10.19
CA GLU A 129 12.78 8.79 -10.50
C GLU A 129 13.68 9.36 -9.40
N VAL A 130 13.47 10.62 -9.01
CA VAL A 130 14.21 11.28 -7.92
C VAL A 130 14.06 10.51 -6.61
N ALA A 131 12.85 10.05 -6.28
CA ALA A 131 12.61 9.29 -5.07
C ALA A 131 13.34 7.93 -5.07
N VAL A 132 13.30 7.20 -6.19
CA VAL A 132 13.96 5.89 -6.29
C VAL A 132 15.48 6.03 -6.27
N GLU A 133 16.05 6.99 -6.98
CA GLU A 133 17.50 7.27 -6.91
C GLU A 133 17.96 7.57 -5.49
N ARG A 134 17.17 8.36 -4.77
CA ARG A 134 17.47 8.71 -3.38
C ARG A 134 17.38 7.49 -2.45
N MET A 135 16.42 6.59 -2.67
CA MET A 135 16.34 5.32 -1.95
C MET A 135 17.49 4.36 -2.32
N MET A 136 17.86 4.25 -3.59
CA MET A 136 19.01 3.45 -4.04
C MET A 136 20.30 3.94 -3.41
N HIS A 137 20.55 5.26 -3.43
CA HIS A 137 21.70 5.86 -2.78
C HIS A 137 21.74 5.55 -1.27
N GLU A 138 20.62 5.68 -0.56
CA GLU A 138 20.54 5.34 0.86
C GLU A 138 20.76 3.85 1.13
N ALA A 139 20.32 2.97 0.22
CA ALA A 139 20.54 1.54 0.29
C ALA A 139 21.97 1.12 -0.12
N GLY A 140 22.81 2.05 -0.59
CA GLY A 140 24.13 1.74 -1.13
C GLY A 140 24.08 0.93 -2.44
N GLU A 141 22.99 1.05 -3.19
CA GLU A 141 22.76 0.34 -4.44
C GLU A 141 22.95 1.26 -5.66
N SER A 142 23.45 0.69 -6.75
CA SER A 142 23.60 1.36 -8.04
C SER A 142 23.08 0.53 -9.22
N ASP A 143 22.86 -0.78 -9.04
CA ASP A 143 22.27 -1.65 -10.05
C ASP A 143 20.75 -1.61 -9.99
N TRP A 144 20.15 -1.06 -11.04
CA TRP A 144 18.69 -0.94 -11.19
C TRP A 144 17.97 -2.29 -11.34
N ASP A 145 18.68 -3.32 -11.81
CA ASP A 145 18.13 -4.67 -12.00
C ASP A 145 18.36 -5.56 -10.76
N SER A 146 19.02 -5.04 -9.71
CA SER A 146 19.19 -5.77 -8.45
C SER A 146 17.84 -5.97 -7.73
N ILE A 147 17.72 -7.11 -7.03
CA ILE A 147 16.50 -7.45 -6.31
C ILE A 147 16.35 -6.52 -5.11
N LEU A 148 15.23 -5.83 -5.08
CA LEU A 148 14.82 -4.98 -3.98
C LEU A 148 14.22 -5.84 -2.85
N ASP A 149 14.75 -5.68 -1.64
CA ASP A 149 14.15 -6.25 -0.43
C ASP A 149 13.00 -5.35 0.03
N PHE A 150 11.81 -5.64 -0.50
CA PHE A 150 10.60 -4.86 -0.30
C PHE A 150 9.40 -5.79 -0.12
N ILE A 151 8.60 -5.50 0.90
CA ILE A 151 7.40 -6.26 1.24
C ILE A 151 6.18 -5.36 1.05
N TRP A 152 5.19 -5.88 0.33
CA TRP A 152 3.90 -5.21 0.21
C TRP A 152 3.10 -5.35 1.49
N GLU A 153 2.86 -4.22 2.13
CA GLU A 153 1.82 -4.08 3.14
C GLU A 153 0.46 -4.29 2.46
N GLN A 154 -0.30 -5.25 2.97
CA GLN A 154 -1.54 -5.71 2.36
C GLN A 154 -2.56 -6.11 3.40
N SER A 155 -3.81 -6.11 3.00
CA SER A 155 -4.90 -6.53 3.87
C SER A 155 -6.02 -7.23 3.13
N VAL A 156 -6.79 -7.97 3.93
CA VAL A 156 -8.04 -8.59 3.53
C VAL A 156 -9.07 -8.39 4.63
N VAL A 157 -10.28 -7.98 4.24
CA VAL A 157 -11.49 -8.04 5.04
C VAL A 157 -12.36 -9.13 4.43
N LEU A 158 -12.69 -10.15 5.23
CA LEU A 158 -13.63 -11.21 4.85
C LEU A 158 -14.84 -11.15 5.77
N CYS A 159 -16.05 -11.25 5.23
CA CYS A 159 -17.25 -11.40 6.03
C CYS A 159 -18.38 -12.11 5.30
N ARG A 160 -19.29 -12.72 6.06
CA ARG A 160 -20.42 -13.50 5.56
C ARG A 160 -21.73 -12.73 5.72
N TYR A 161 -22.56 -12.71 4.67
CA TYR A 161 -23.90 -12.12 4.72
C TYR A 161 -24.90 -13.00 5.48
#